data_AF-A0A819A9J1-F1
#
_entry.id   AF-A0A819A9J1-F1
#
_cell.length_a   1.000
_cell.length_b   1.000
_cell.length_c   1.000
_cell.angle_alpha   90.00
_cell.angle_beta   90.00
_cell.angle_gamma   90.00
#
_symmetry.space_group_name_H-M   'P 1'
#
loop_
_entity.id
_entity.type
_entity.pdbx_description
1 polymer ?
#
loop_
_entity_poly.entity_id
_entity_poly.type
_entity_poly.pdbx_seq_one_letter_code
_entity_poly.pdbx_strand_id
1 'polypeptide(L)'
;MGNNLLLILLTAFLPQVIGNDLVPIYDEDTSRSAMFYSAAAYCNPLTLLQWNCGTACFRNPGILTVRPIFHASAKSYTFGYITYNPLTNKIIVAFRGTNGLPTDSVTFATLQSFLNWKTNFGYKMLTYENGGKVHRGFLKAYNALKNQVRSSVKFLLEMFPQAEILVTGHSLGGALATLAAVDLKQQYRSTKIQVFTFGSPRVGNRDFVKYAYKLFPLGTVYRIVNADDIVPHVPTLLQRYIHVGIEIWYPNQNDLTYRQCILDPSISIFEDPACSSTQILNLGISSHLQYLMYPITSLCSIEESDGCLVNSDNLSSFNIRISRDVLVEASMNETRVALPRIAKRSTVCPGNCNIYGCNVTTGICHDKCINSSKWWGSRCDQPCLGNCNAYGCRQDNGLCDDKCRDPVKWWGKQCDKRCGGHCDRYGCRQDNGQCDNGCSDRSKWWEPKCCNKPCMGHCDIFGCRTENGLCANHCLDPKKWWGKQCDQVCQGHCDIFGCRQENGLCANHCLEPVKWWGKQCDQVCQGHCNWFGCRQEDGLCEDKCLDPMKWWGKQCDQVCQGHCNWFGCRQEDGLCEDKCLDPVKWWGSRCDLPCLFCDFFGCNKDTGACINNARLSFIS
;
A
#
# COMPACT_ATOMS: atom_id res chain seq x y z
N MET A 1 -58.67 -2.85 -57.96
CA MET A 1 -58.68 -4.20 -57.35
C MET A 1 -57.49 -4.95 -57.92
N GLY A 2 -56.39 -5.26 -57.28
CA GLY A 2 -55.87 -5.14 -55.92
C GLY A 2 -54.68 -6.09 -55.90
N ASN A 3 -53.50 -5.65 -55.42
CA ASN A 3 -52.56 -6.44 -54.61
C ASN A 3 -51.18 -5.79 -54.54
N ASN A 4 -50.68 -5.77 -53.30
CA ASN A 4 -49.37 -5.32 -52.86
C ASN A 4 -48.22 -6.05 -53.57
N LEU A 5 -47.16 -5.31 -53.92
CA LEU A 5 -45.79 -5.84 -53.84
C LEU A 5 -44.84 -4.74 -53.35
N LEU A 6 -44.22 -5.03 -52.22
CA LEU A 6 -43.26 -4.22 -51.47
C LEU A 6 -41.92 -4.18 -52.24
N LEU A 7 -41.44 -2.99 -52.62
CA LEU A 7 -40.10 -2.81 -53.20
C LEU A 7 -39.06 -2.80 -52.06
N ILE A 8 -38.20 -3.82 -52.03
CA ILE A 8 -37.02 -3.89 -51.15
C ILE A 8 -35.89 -3.11 -51.85
N LEU A 9 -35.50 -1.97 -51.28
CA LEU A 9 -34.28 -1.24 -51.67
C LEU A 9 -33.08 -1.86 -50.94
N LEU A 10 -32.27 -2.61 -51.69
CA LEU A 10 -30.92 -3.05 -51.30
C LEU A 10 -29.97 -1.85 -51.34
N THR A 11 -29.70 -1.22 -50.20
CA THR A 11 -28.50 -0.39 -50.03
C THR A 11 -27.39 -1.26 -49.45
N ALA A 12 -26.34 -1.48 -50.24
CA ALA A 12 -25.12 -2.13 -49.82
C ALA A 12 -24.52 -1.39 -48.61
N PHE A 13 -24.55 -2.03 -47.45
CA PHE A 13 -23.74 -1.63 -46.30
C PHE A 13 -22.29 -2.00 -46.61
N LEU A 14 -21.49 -1.01 -47.01
CA LEU A 14 -20.05 -1.06 -46.79
C LEU A 14 -19.82 -1.26 -45.28
N PRO A 15 -18.98 -2.21 -44.85
CA PRO A 15 -18.60 -2.29 -43.45
C PRO A 15 -17.81 -1.01 -43.16
N GLN A 16 -18.45 -0.04 -42.52
CA GLN A 16 -17.73 0.98 -41.79
C GLN A 16 -16.87 0.22 -40.78
N VAL A 17 -15.56 0.26 -41.00
CA VAL A 17 -14.55 -0.16 -40.04
C VAL A 17 -14.82 0.68 -38.79
N ILE A 18 -15.55 0.09 -37.84
CA ILE A 18 -15.76 0.64 -36.51
C ILE A 18 -14.36 0.77 -35.93
N GLY A 19 -14.00 2.00 -35.54
CA GLY A 19 -12.70 2.30 -34.96
C GLY A 19 -12.38 1.33 -33.83
N ASN A 20 -11.10 0.98 -33.71
CA ASN A 20 -10.54 0.23 -32.60
C ASN A 20 -10.79 0.97 -31.28
N ASP A 21 -11.96 0.82 -30.68
CA ASP A 21 -12.15 1.06 -29.25
C ASP A 21 -11.49 -0.12 -28.53
N LEU A 22 -10.25 0.10 -28.12
CA LEU A 22 -9.42 -0.84 -27.39
C LEU A 22 -10.20 -1.39 -26.19
N VAL A 23 -10.50 -2.69 -26.22
CA VAL A 23 -10.96 -3.43 -25.04
C VAL A 23 -10.03 -3.12 -23.88
N PRO A 24 -10.53 -2.61 -22.73
CA PRO A 24 -9.67 -2.27 -21.61
C PRO A 24 -8.97 -3.53 -21.09
N ILE A 25 -7.65 -3.47 -20.99
CA ILE A 25 -6.81 -4.59 -20.55
C ILE A 25 -6.95 -4.72 -19.03
N TYR A 26 -7.40 -5.87 -18.56
CA TYR A 26 -7.40 -6.22 -17.14
C TYR A 26 -5.97 -6.50 -16.65
N ASP A 27 -5.57 -5.79 -15.59
CA ASP A 27 -4.26 -5.95 -14.94
C ASP A 27 -4.37 -6.93 -13.76
N GLU A 28 -3.93 -8.17 -14.00
CA GLU A 28 -3.93 -9.25 -13.01
C GLU A 28 -3.03 -8.97 -11.80
N ASP A 29 -1.91 -8.27 -11.98
CA ASP A 29 -0.97 -7.97 -10.90
C ASP A 29 -1.54 -6.91 -9.97
N THR A 30 -2.12 -5.83 -10.52
CA THR A 30 -2.85 -4.84 -9.72
C THR A 30 -4.05 -5.48 -9.01
N SER A 31 -4.78 -6.37 -9.69
CA SER A 31 -5.89 -7.13 -9.08
C SER A 31 -5.42 -7.98 -7.90
N ARG A 32 -4.30 -8.70 -8.06
CA ARG A 32 -3.72 -9.52 -6.99
C ARG A 32 -3.24 -8.68 -5.81
N SER A 33 -2.58 -7.55 -6.06
CA SER A 33 -2.23 -6.59 -5.00
C SER A 33 -3.48 -6.06 -4.29
N ALA A 34 -4.54 -5.71 -5.02
CA ALA A 34 -5.82 -5.26 -4.45
C ALA A 34 -6.52 -6.33 -3.60
N MET A 35 -6.36 -7.61 -3.94
CA MET A 35 -6.85 -8.76 -3.17
C MET A 35 -6.13 -8.83 -1.81
N PHE A 36 -4.79 -8.75 -1.81
CA PHE A 36 -4.01 -8.75 -0.57
C PHE A 36 -4.30 -7.51 0.31
N TYR A 37 -4.51 -6.34 -0.29
CA TYR A 37 -4.97 -5.16 0.45
C TYR A 37 -6.36 -5.37 1.09
N SER A 38 -7.28 -6.02 0.38
CA SER A 38 -8.58 -6.41 0.94
C SER A 38 -8.44 -7.43 2.08
N ALA A 39 -7.55 -8.40 1.94
CA ALA A 39 -7.28 -9.40 2.96
C ALA A 39 -6.70 -8.78 4.23
N ALA A 40 -5.78 -7.82 4.10
CA ALA A 40 -5.16 -7.12 5.23
C ALA A 40 -6.20 -6.40 6.12
N ALA A 41 -7.34 -5.99 5.54
CA ALA A 41 -8.42 -5.37 6.29
C ALA A 41 -9.06 -6.33 7.31
N TYR A 42 -8.91 -7.64 7.17
CA TYR A 42 -9.38 -8.65 8.13
C TYR A 42 -8.42 -8.88 9.30
N CYS A 43 -7.18 -8.39 9.20
CA CYS A 43 -6.15 -8.69 10.17
C CYS A 43 -6.24 -7.85 11.44
N ASN A 44 -5.48 -8.26 12.47
CA ASN A 44 -5.44 -7.55 13.74
C ASN A 44 -4.98 -6.10 13.51
N PRO A 45 -5.73 -5.08 13.99
CA PRO A 45 -5.38 -3.68 13.79
C PRO A 45 -3.95 -3.32 14.24
N LEU A 46 -3.42 -3.93 15.30
CA LEU A 46 -2.05 -3.67 15.76
C LEU A 46 -1.01 -4.13 14.73
N THR A 47 -1.20 -5.33 14.17
CA THR A 47 -0.30 -5.85 13.13
C THR A 47 -0.46 -5.11 11.80
N LEU A 48 -1.67 -4.65 11.51
CA LEU A 48 -1.95 -3.86 10.32
C LEU A 48 -1.28 -2.48 10.38
N LEU A 49 -1.30 -1.82 11.54
CA LEU A 49 -0.62 -0.53 11.76
C LEU A 49 0.88 -0.59 11.50
N GLN A 50 1.50 -1.74 11.78
CA GLN A 50 2.91 -2.02 11.57
C GLN A 50 3.20 -2.68 10.22
N TRP A 51 2.17 -2.91 9.39
CA TRP A 51 2.25 -3.64 8.14
C TRP A 51 2.93 -5.03 8.23
N ASN A 52 2.72 -5.74 9.34
CA ASN A 52 3.31 -7.06 9.62
C ASN A 52 2.25 -8.16 9.81
N CYS A 53 1.10 -7.99 9.16
CA CYS A 53 -0.07 -8.87 9.27
C CYS A 53 0.01 -10.18 8.45
N GLY A 54 1.18 -10.81 8.41
CA GLY A 54 1.42 -12.04 7.65
C GLY A 54 1.33 -11.85 6.13
N THR A 55 0.91 -12.91 5.42
CA THR A 55 0.86 -12.96 3.95
C THR A 55 0.05 -11.81 3.34
N ALA A 56 -1.01 -11.35 4.00
CA ALA A 56 -1.80 -10.22 3.54
C ALA A 56 -0.99 -8.91 3.39
N CYS A 57 -0.06 -8.66 4.32
CA CYS A 57 0.80 -7.48 4.30
C CYS A 57 2.07 -7.71 3.45
N PHE A 58 2.72 -8.87 3.59
CA PHE A 58 4.02 -9.16 2.93
C PHE A 58 3.96 -9.14 1.41
N ARG A 59 2.78 -9.39 0.83
CA ARG A 59 2.59 -9.38 -0.63
C ARG A 59 2.47 -7.97 -1.22
N ASN A 60 2.40 -6.93 -0.38
CA ASN A 60 2.42 -5.54 -0.78
C ASN A 60 3.44 -4.76 0.09
N PRO A 61 4.76 -4.91 -0.14
CA PRO A 61 5.78 -4.23 0.68
C PRO A 61 5.79 -2.72 0.47
N GLY A 62 6.55 -2.02 1.32
CA GLY A 62 6.82 -0.58 1.17
C GLY A 62 5.81 0.34 1.87
N ILE A 63 4.80 -0.20 2.56
CA ILE A 63 3.89 0.62 3.36
C ILE A 63 4.57 1.07 4.65
N LEU A 64 4.58 2.39 4.87
CA LEU A 64 5.19 3.01 6.06
C LEU A 64 4.16 3.40 7.12
N THR A 65 2.96 3.81 6.69
CA THR A 65 1.92 4.31 7.59
C THR A 65 0.56 3.79 7.20
N VAL A 66 -0.21 3.32 8.17
CA VAL A 66 -1.61 2.93 7.99
C VAL A 66 -2.51 3.77 8.89
N ARG A 67 -3.57 4.31 8.30
CA ARG A 67 -4.62 5.01 9.03
C ARG A 67 -5.88 4.15 9.08
N PRO A 68 -6.21 3.52 10.21
CA PRO A 68 -7.45 2.78 10.36
C PRO A 68 -8.64 3.75 10.33
N ILE A 69 -9.73 3.31 9.71
CA ILE A 69 -11.01 3.99 9.69
C ILE A 69 -12.08 3.03 10.18
N PHE A 70 -12.88 3.46 11.15
CA PHE A 70 -13.89 2.58 11.71
C PHE A 70 -15.09 3.32 12.27
N HIS A 71 -16.19 2.59 12.35
CA HIS A 71 -17.39 2.99 13.06
C HIS A 71 -17.95 1.78 13.78
N ALA A 72 -18.06 1.88 15.10
CA ALA A 72 -18.65 0.86 15.96
C ALA A 72 -19.97 1.40 16.54
N SER A 73 -21.02 0.60 16.45
CA SER A 73 -22.29 0.81 17.13
C SER A 73 -22.74 -0.50 17.79
N ALA A 74 -23.74 -0.44 18.65
CA ALA A 74 -24.31 -1.63 19.30
C ALA A 74 -24.82 -2.71 18.32
N LYS A 75 -25.04 -2.38 17.04
CA LYS A 75 -25.57 -3.29 16.01
C LYS A 75 -24.64 -3.51 14.82
N SER A 76 -23.54 -2.75 14.70
CA SER A 76 -22.71 -2.80 13.50
C SER A 76 -21.28 -2.36 13.77
N TYR A 77 -20.31 -3.10 13.23
CA TYR A 77 -18.91 -2.69 13.21
C TYR A 77 -18.41 -2.65 11.77
N THR A 78 -18.13 -1.45 11.26
CA THR A 78 -17.58 -1.23 9.93
C THR A 78 -16.12 -0.81 10.06
N PHE A 79 -15.24 -1.44 9.30
CA PHE A 79 -13.80 -1.23 9.38
C PHE A 79 -13.19 -1.11 7.98
N GLY A 80 -12.17 -0.29 7.86
CA GLY A 80 -11.28 -0.21 6.72
C GLY A 80 -9.98 0.48 7.14
N TYR A 81 -9.10 0.72 6.18
CA TYR A 81 -7.90 1.50 6.39
C TYR A 81 -7.52 2.27 5.13
N ILE A 82 -6.69 3.29 5.33
CA ILE A 82 -6.13 4.12 4.28
C ILE A 82 -4.62 4.14 4.45
N THR A 83 -3.90 3.95 3.35
CA THR A 83 -2.43 4.00 3.35
C THR A 83 -1.90 4.55 2.03
N TYR A 84 -0.62 4.86 1.98
CA TYR A 84 0.09 5.24 0.76
C TYR A 84 1.20 4.23 0.49
N ASN A 85 1.25 3.72 -0.73
CA ASN A 85 2.33 2.87 -1.20
C ASN A 85 3.29 3.67 -2.09
N PRO A 86 4.52 3.98 -1.63
CA PRO A 86 5.51 4.72 -2.41
C PRO A 86 6.03 3.94 -3.61
N LEU A 87 6.04 2.60 -3.57
CA LEU A 87 6.53 1.76 -4.68
C LEU A 87 5.63 1.82 -5.90
N THR A 88 4.32 2.00 -5.68
CA THR A 88 3.32 2.08 -6.76
C THR A 88 2.77 3.49 -6.95
N ASN A 89 3.17 4.45 -6.11
CA ASN A 89 2.62 5.80 -6.03
C ASN A 89 1.07 5.80 -5.95
N LYS A 90 0.52 4.95 -5.08
CA LYS A 90 -0.93 4.76 -4.92
C LYS A 90 -1.38 5.01 -3.48
N ILE A 91 -2.44 5.79 -3.33
CA ILE A 91 -3.22 5.88 -2.10
C ILE A 91 -4.22 4.73 -2.10
N ILE A 92 -4.12 3.84 -1.12
CA ILE A 92 -4.96 2.66 -0.98
C ILE A 92 -6.09 2.95 0.00
N VAL A 93 -7.33 2.67 -0.41
CA VAL A 93 -8.52 2.74 0.45
C VAL A 93 -9.14 1.35 0.45
N ALA A 94 -8.96 0.61 1.55
CA ALA A 94 -9.38 -0.78 1.67
C ALA A 94 -10.46 -0.94 2.75
N PHE A 95 -11.53 -1.66 2.42
CA PHE A 95 -12.64 -1.93 3.35
C PHE A 95 -12.75 -3.42 3.66
N ARG A 96 -12.98 -3.74 4.95
CA ARG A 96 -13.24 -5.10 5.39
C ARG A 96 -14.69 -5.50 5.12
N GLY A 97 -14.92 -6.77 4.83
CA GLY A 97 -16.25 -7.37 4.88
C GLY A 97 -16.75 -7.66 6.31
N THR A 98 -17.74 -8.53 6.43
CA THR A 98 -18.33 -8.93 7.72
C THR A 98 -17.46 -9.98 8.42
N ASN A 99 -17.15 -9.76 9.70
CA ASN A 99 -16.50 -10.79 10.54
C ASN A 99 -17.56 -11.83 10.95
N GLY A 100 -17.30 -13.11 10.67
CA GLY A 100 -18.25 -14.20 10.96
C GLY A 100 -18.13 -15.44 10.07
N LEU A 101 -17.07 -15.56 9.27
CA LEU A 101 -16.80 -16.72 8.41
C LEU A 101 -15.55 -17.46 8.94
N PRO A 102 -15.65 -18.34 9.95
CA PRO A 102 -14.57 -19.28 10.26
C PRO A 102 -14.37 -20.23 9.07
N THR A 103 -13.12 -20.47 8.71
CA THR A 103 -12.68 -21.26 7.54
C THR A 103 -12.89 -22.77 7.69
N ASP A 104 -13.15 -23.26 8.89
CA ASP A 104 -13.00 -24.71 9.17
C ASP A 104 -14.36 -25.43 9.23
N SER A 105 -15.46 -24.70 9.09
CA SER A 105 -16.79 -25.25 8.84
C SER A 105 -17.76 -24.11 8.55
N VAL A 106 -18.46 -24.17 7.42
CA VAL A 106 -19.65 -23.34 7.16
C VAL A 106 -20.74 -23.81 8.13
N THR A 107 -20.68 -23.35 9.38
CA THR A 107 -21.66 -23.71 10.40
C THR A 107 -23.00 -23.04 10.11
N PHE A 108 -24.08 -23.58 10.67
CA PHE A 108 -25.41 -22.97 10.63
C PHE A 108 -25.39 -21.51 11.13
N ALA A 109 -24.48 -21.15 12.04
CA ALA A 109 -24.27 -19.78 12.54
C ALA A 109 -23.61 -18.84 11.50
N THR A 110 -22.77 -19.37 10.62
CA THR A 110 -22.15 -18.66 9.49
C THR A 110 -23.18 -18.34 8.41
N LEU A 111 -24.01 -19.34 8.06
CA LEU A 111 -25.17 -19.15 7.21
C LEU A 111 -26.18 -18.20 7.87
N GLN A 112 -26.38 -18.28 9.18
CA GLN A 112 -27.26 -17.37 9.92
C GLN A 112 -26.70 -15.95 10.00
N SER A 113 -25.39 -15.74 10.06
CA SER A 113 -24.77 -14.40 9.99
C SER A 113 -24.92 -13.78 8.60
N PHE A 114 -24.85 -14.60 7.55
CA PHE A 114 -25.20 -14.19 6.18
C PHE A 114 -26.72 -13.97 6.04
N LEU A 115 -27.58 -14.87 6.49
CA LEU A 115 -29.03 -14.65 6.51
C LEU A 115 -29.40 -13.43 7.38
N ASN A 116 -28.60 -13.13 8.41
CA ASN A 116 -28.70 -11.93 9.23
C ASN A 116 -28.26 -10.68 8.47
N TRP A 117 -27.43 -10.77 7.43
CA TRP A 117 -27.21 -9.64 6.49
C TRP A 117 -28.51 -9.33 5.73
N LYS A 118 -29.23 -10.36 5.27
CA LYS A 118 -30.54 -10.19 4.61
C LYS A 118 -31.59 -9.56 5.54
N THR A 119 -31.61 -9.93 6.83
CA THR A 119 -32.58 -9.40 7.81
C THR A 119 -32.17 -8.07 8.45
N ASN A 120 -30.87 -7.84 8.75
CA ASN A 120 -30.39 -6.61 9.40
C ASN A 120 -30.26 -5.43 8.43
N PHE A 121 -29.95 -5.67 7.16
CA PHE A 121 -29.74 -4.58 6.21
C PHE A 121 -30.97 -4.24 5.36
N GLY A 122 -31.84 -5.22 5.09
CA GLY A 122 -33.08 -5.06 4.33
C GLY A 122 -32.86 -4.56 2.90
N TYR A 123 -33.58 -5.13 1.93
CA TYR A 123 -33.42 -4.79 0.50
C TYR A 123 -33.88 -3.37 0.10
N LYS A 124 -34.19 -2.52 1.08
CA LYS A 124 -34.66 -1.16 0.88
C LYS A 124 -33.54 -0.33 0.26
N MET A 125 -33.81 0.26 -0.91
CA MET A 125 -32.93 1.27 -1.47
C MET A 125 -33.25 2.65 -0.87
N LEU A 126 -32.23 3.49 -0.72
CA LEU A 126 -32.37 4.92 -0.46
C LEU A 126 -31.90 5.71 -1.68
N THR A 127 -32.49 6.89 -1.88
CA THR A 127 -32.00 7.85 -2.87
C THR A 127 -30.56 8.20 -2.56
N TYR A 128 -29.69 8.12 -3.56
CA TYR A 128 -28.33 8.61 -3.48
C TYR A 128 -28.31 10.05 -3.97
N GLU A 129 -27.74 10.97 -3.19
CA GLU A 129 -27.85 12.42 -3.36
C GLU A 129 -27.52 12.89 -4.80
N ASN A 130 -26.63 12.19 -5.50
CA ASN A 130 -26.14 12.59 -6.81
C ASN A 130 -26.68 11.76 -7.98
N GLY A 131 -27.59 10.82 -7.72
CA GLY A 131 -28.28 10.06 -8.77
C GLY A 131 -28.61 8.62 -8.38
N GLY A 132 -29.86 8.24 -8.64
CA GLY A 132 -30.35 6.88 -8.46
C GLY A 132 -30.57 6.46 -7.01
N LYS A 133 -30.58 5.15 -6.79
CA LYS A 133 -30.84 4.55 -5.48
C LYS A 133 -29.84 3.46 -5.17
N VAL A 134 -29.40 3.39 -3.92
CA VAL A 134 -28.42 2.43 -3.42
C VAL A 134 -28.95 1.69 -2.21
N HIS A 135 -28.37 0.54 -1.90
CA HIS A 135 -28.74 -0.26 -0.74
C HIS A 135 -28.63 0.57 0.56
N ARG A 136 -29.71 0.65 1.35
CA ARG A 136 -29.78 1.44 2.60
C ARG A 136 -28.64 1.10 3.56
N GLY A 137 -28.40 -0.19 3.74
CA GLY A 137 -27.35 -0.72 4.62
C GLY A 137 -25.95 -0.25 4.27
N PHE A 138 -25.53 -0.48 3.02
CA PHE A 138 -24.22 -0.10 2.52
C PHE A 138 -24.03 1.42 2.58
N LEU A 139 -25.05 2.20 2.21
CA LEU A 139 -24.99 3.65 2.29
C LEU A 139 -24.81 4.16 3.72
N LYS A 140 -25.54 3.59 4.70
CA LYS A 140 -25.37 3.96 6.11
C LYS A 140 -23.98 3.63 6.62
N ALA A 141 -23.48 2.42 6.33
CA ALA A 141 -22.14 1.99 6.74
C ALA A 141 -21.05 2.88 6.14
N TYR A 142 -21.15 3.20 4.84
CA TYR A 142 -20.21 4.11 4.18
C TYR A 142 -20.30 5.55 4.72
N ASN A 143 -21.50 6.10 4.89
CA ASN A 143 -21.67 7.45 5.41
C ASN A 143 -21.07 7.62 6.81
N ALA A 144 -21.06 6.58 7.64
CA ALA A 144 -20.41 6.61 8.94
C ALA A 144 -18.87 6.72 8.86
N LEU A 145 -18.26 6.28 7.74
CA LEU A 145 -16.82 6.39 7.47
C LEU A 145 -16.44 7.56 6.56
N LYS A 146 -17.40 8.13 5.83
CA LYS A 146 -17.19 9.12 4.74
C LYS A 146 -16.24 10.26 5.12
N ASN A 147 -16.43 10.88 6.29
CA ASN A 147 -15.58 12.01 6.70
C ASN A 147 -14.14 11.58 7.00
N GLN A 148 -13.95 10.40 7.62
CA GLN A 148 -12.62 9.84 7.86
C GLN A 148 -11.92 9.52 6.53
N VAL A 149 -12.64 8.94 5.58
CA VAL A 149 -12.14 8.64 4.23
C VAL A 149 -11.71 9.90 3.50
N ARG A 150 -12.62 10.88 3.37
CA ARG A 150 -12.36 12.14 2.65
C ARG A 150 -11.17 12.91 3.24
N SER A 151 -11.12 13.05 4.57
CA SER A 151 -10.04 13.79 5.24
C SER A 151 -8.68 13.12 5.09
N SER A 152 -8.63 11.79 5.13
CA SER A 152 -7.38 11.03 5.02
C SER A 152 -6.87 11.01 3.57
N VAL A 153 -7.76 10.83 2.60
CA VAL A 153 -7.39 10.93 1.17
C VAL A 153 -6.97 12.35 0.82
N LYS A 154 -7.66 13.38 1.35
CA LYS A 154 -7.26 14.78 1.16
C LYS A 154 -5.83 15.02 1.60
N PHE A 155 -5.52 14.65 2.85
CA PHE A 155 -4.19 14.81 3.43
C PHE A 155 -3.11 14.10 2.60
N LEU A 156 -3.37 12.87 2.15
CA LEU A 156 -2.41 12.13 1.33
C LEU A 156 -2.25 12.71 -0.08
N LEU A 157 -3.31 13.26 -0.69
CA LEU A 157 -3.20 13.96 -1.98
C LEU A 157 -2.48 15.30 -1.86
N GLU A 158 -2.60 15.99 -0.73
CA GLU A 158 -1.83 17.21 -0.46
C GLU A 158 -0.33 16.89 -0.32
N MET A 159 0.02 15.75 0.29
CA MET A 159 1.40 15.28 0.44
C MET A 159 1.96 14.65 -0.85
N PHE A 160 1.12 13.95 -1.61
CA PHE A 160 1.48 13.22 -2.83
C PHE A 160 0.52 13.61 -3.98
N PRO A 161 0.66 14.80 -4.59
CA PRO A 161 -0.32 15.33 -5.56
C PRO A 161 -0.51 14.51 -6.84
N GLN A 162 0.48 13.69 -7.19
CA GLN A 162 0.45 12.84 -8.38
C GLN A 162 0.03 11.39 -8.07
N ALA A 163 -0.30 11.06 -6.82
CA ALA A 163 -0.68 9.70 -6.47
C ALA A 163 -2.04 9.32 -7.08
N GLU A 164 -2.13 8.09 -7.59
CA GLU A 164 -3.42 7.50 -7.98
C GLU A 164 -4.13 6.93 -6.75
N ILE A 165 -5.46 6.78 -6.82
CA ILE A 165 -6.22 6.12 -5.74
C ILE A 165 -6.60 4.71 -6.17
N LEU A 166 -6.26 3.71 -5.36
CA LEU A 166 -6.77 2.35 -5.50
C LEU A 166 -7.79 2.08 -4.39
N VAL A 167 -9.06 1.87 -4.77
CA VAL A 167 -10.12 1.52 -3.84
C VAL A 167 -10.41 0.03 -3.94
N THR A 168 -10.42 -0.68 -2.81
CA THR A 168 -10.59 -2.14 -2.80
C THR A 168 -11.42 -2.62 -1.62
N GLY A 169 -12.00 -3.80 -1.76
CA GLY A 169 -12.72 -4.45 -0.68
C GLY A 169 -13.32 -5.79 -1.09
N HIS A 170 -13.46 -6.66 -0.08
CA HIS A 170 -14.08 -7.97 -0.22
C HIS A 170 -15.47 -7.99 0.42
N SER A 171 -16.42 -8.73 -0.17
CA SER A 171 -17.77 -8.92 0.39
C SER A 171 -18.50 -7.58 0.59
N LEU A 172 -19.04 -7.32 1.80
CA LEU A 172 -19.54 -6.01 2.21
C LEU A 172 -18.53 -4.88 1.93
N GLY A 173 -17.23 -5.12 2.09
CA GLY A 173 -16.17 -4.17 1.77
C GLY A 173 -16.15 -3.76 0.30
N GLY A 174 -16.52 -4.65 -0.63
CA GLY A 174 -16.65 -4.33 -2.06
C GLY A 174 -17.78 -3.34 -2.35
N ALA A 175 -18.90 -3.46 -1.62
CA ALA A 175 -19.99 -2.49 -1.72
C ALA A 175 -19.58 -1.11 -1.18
N LEU A 176 -18.84 -1.07 -0.07
CA LEU A 176 -18.30 0.16 0.49
C LEU A 176 -17.24 0.78 -0.42
N ALA A 177 -16.38 -0.03 -1.03
CA ALA A 177 -15.40 0.40 -2.02
C ALA A 177 -16.07 1.07 -3.23
N THR A 178 -17.17 0.51 -3.74
CA THR A 178 -17.94 1.09 -4.84
C THR A 178 -18.51 2.47 -4.46
N LEU A 179 -19.15 2.59 -3.29
CA LEU A 179 -19.69 3.86 -2.81
C LEU A 179 -18.58 4.90 -2.54
N ALA A 180 -17.45 4.45 -1.98
CA ALA A 180 -16.29 5.28 -1.70
C ALA A 180 -15.64 5.82 -2.97
N ALA A 181 -15.49 4.98 -4.00
CA ALA A 181 -14.94 5.42 -5.27
C ALA A 181 -15.81 6.51 -5.89
N VAL A 182 -17.14 6.29 -5.97
CA VAL A 182 -18.10 7.28 -6.50
C VAL A 182 -18.02 8.60 -5.74
N ASP A 183 -17.92 8.55 -4.40
CA ASP A 183 -17.78 9.73 -3.55
C ASP A 183 -16.46 10.47 -3.78
N LEU A 184 -15.34 9.75 -3.79
CA LEU A 184 -14.00 10.31 -4.00
C LEU A 184 -13.83 10.90 -5.40
N LYS A 185 -14.39 10.26 -6.44
CA LYS A 185 -14.30 10.77 -7.82
C LYS A 185 -15.06 12.08 -8.00
N GLN A 186 -16.13 12.30 -7.23
CA GLN A 186 -16.85 13.58 -7.23
C GLN A 186 -16.03 14.69 -6.57
N GLN A 187 -15.32 14.38 -5.48
CA GLN A 187 -14.46 15.33 -4.77
C GLN A 187 -13.18 15.64 -5.56
N TYR A 188 -12.57 14.62 -6.16
CA TYR A 188 -11.26 14.69 -6.82
C TYR A 188 -11.38 14.29 -8.30
N ARG A 189 -12.05 15.14 -9.09
CA ARG A 189 -12.40 14.83 -10.49
C ARG A 189 -11.19 14.52 -11.38
N SER A 190 -10.08 15.23 -11.17
CA SER A 190 -8.83 15.05 -11.93
C SER A 190 -8.00 13.85 -11.48
N THR A 191 -8.21 13.34 -10.27
CA THR A 191 -7.44 12.21 -9.74
C THR A 191 -7.87 10.91 -10.42
N LYS A 192 -6.88 10.11 -10.82
CA LYS A 192 -7.11 8.76 -11.34
C LYS A 192 -7.45 7.83 -10.18
N ILE A 193 -8.59 7.15 -10.30
CA ILE A 193 -9.10 6.22 -9.29
C ILE A 193 -9.31 4.88 -9.99
N GLN A 194 -8.74 3.81 -9.47
CA GLN A 194 -9.02 2.43 -9.90
C GLN A 194 -9.76 1.68 -8.79
N VAL A 195 -10.65 0.79 -9.18
CA VAL A 195 -11.47 0.03 -8.23
C VAL A 195 -11.41 -1.45 -8.55
N PHE A 196 -11.02 -2.25 -7.56
CA PHE A 196 -11.02 -3.71 -7.64
C PHE A 196 -11.80 -4.26 -6.45
N THR A 197 -12.83 -5.05 -6.72
CA THR A 197 -13.66 -5.63 -5.65
C THR A 197 -13.74 -7.13 -5.78
N PHE A 198 -13.83 -7.83 -4.66
CA PHE A 198 -13.84 -9.29 -4.58
C PHE A 198 -15.17 -9.73 -3.96
N GLY A 199 -15.97 -10.51 -4.67
CA GLY A 199 -17.26 -10.98 -4.13
C GLY A 199 -18.22 -9.85 -3.75
N SER A 200 -18.16 -8.73 -4.47
CA SER A 200 -18.99 -7.57 -4.14
C SER A 200 -20.46 -7.84 -4.46
N PRO A 201 -21.40 -7.59 -3.53
CA PRO A 201 -22.82 -7.62 -3.83
C PRO A 201 -23.24 -6.46 -4.74
N ARG A 202 -24.43 -6.53 -5.32
CA ARG A 202 -24.99 -5.41 -6.11
C ARG A 202 -25.29 -4.22 -5.21
N VAL A 203 -24.87 -3.02 -5.63
CA VAL A 203 -24.88 -1.83 -4.75
C VAL A 203 -26.09 -0.93 -4.98
N GLY A 204 -26.51 -0.76 -6.23
CA GLY A 204 -27.55 0.22 -6.57
C GLY A 204 -28.37 -0.15 -7.78
N ASN A 205 -29.30 0.73 -8.13
CA ASN A 205 -30.19 0.56 -9.27
C ASN A 205 -29.55 1.05 -10.58
N ARG A 206 -30.26 0.86 -11.68
CA ARG A 206 -29.89 1.35 -13.02
C ARG A 206 -29.43 2.81 -13.05
N ASP A 207 -30.12 3.70 -12.34
CA ASP A 207 -29.81 5.13 -12.36
C ASP A 207 -28.50 5.45 -11.63
N PHE A 208 -28.21 4.73 -10.54
CA PHE A 208 -26.92 4.81 -9.85
C PHE A 208 -25.79 4.28 -10.74
N VAL A 209 -26.02 3.16 -11.45
CA VAL A 209 -25.05 2.59 -12.38
C VAL A 209 -24.74 3.55 -13.54
N LYS A 210 -25.77 4.15 -14.14
CA LYS A 210 -25.61 5.21 -15.15
C LYS A 210 -24.81 6.39 -14.61
N TYR A 211 -25.08 6.79 -13.37
CA TYR A 211 -24.32 7.86 -12.72
C TYR A 211 -22.85 7.48 -12.53
N ALA A 212 -22.56 6.26 -12.07
CA ALA A 212 -21.19 5.78 -11.90
C ALA A 212 -20.43 5.73 -13.24
N TYR A 213 -21.04 5.27 -14.33
CA TYR A 213 -20.41 5.26 -15.66
C TYR A 213 -20.12 6.66 -16.23
N LYS A 214 -20.80 7.71 -15.76
CA LYS A 214 -20.41 9.09 -16.08
C LYS A 214 -19.13 9.53 -15.39
N LEU A 215 -18.80 8.93 -14.25
CA LEU A 215 -17.61 9.26 -13.45
C LEU A 215 -16.40 8.40 -13.83
N PHE A 216 -16.64 7.17 -14.27
CA PHE A 216 -15.62 6.16 -14.51
C PHE A 216 -15.68 5.66 -15.96
N PRO A 217 -14.63 5.89 -16.76
CA PRO A 217 -14.47 5.23 -18.04
C PRO A 217 -14.48 3.70 -17.91
N LEU A 218 -14.80 3.00 -19.00
CA LEU A 218 -14.66 1.54 -19.06
C LEU A 218 -13.24 1.11 -18.68
N GLY A 219 -13.12 0.01 -17.94
CA GLY A 219 -11.82 -0.48 -17.45
C GLY A 219 -11.29 0.20 -16.18
N THR A 220 -12.11 1.01 -15.51
CA THR A 220 -11.72 1.66 -14.24
C THR A 220 -12.20 0.90 -13.00
N VAL A 221 -13.33 0.20 -13.12
CA VAL A 221 -13.97 -0.56 -12.05
C VAL A 221 -14.04 -2.02 -12.48
N TYR A 222 -13.34 -2.89 -11.76
CA TYR A 222 -13.32 -4.34 -11.95
C TYR A 222 -13.96 -5.05 -10.76
N ARG A 223 -14.82 -6.02 -11.06
CA ARG A 223 -15.44 -6.91 -10.08
C ARG A 223 -14.94 -8.33 -10.32
N ILE A 224 -14.21 -8.86 -9.36
CA ILE A 224 -13.70 -10.22 -9.41
C ILE A 224 -14.77 -11.11 -8.76
N VAL A 225 -15.21 -12.11 -9.52
CA VAL A 225 -16.19 -13.11 -9.08
C VAL A 225 -15.55 -14.49 -9.18
N ASN A 226 -15.60 -15.26 -8.10
CA ASN A 226 -14.99 -16.57 -8.02
C ASN A 226 -16.04 -17.69 -8.09
N ALA A 227 -15.87 -18.60 -9.05
CA ALA A 227 -16.71 -19.77 -9.31
C ALA A 227 -18.21 -19.44 -9.21
N ASP A 228 -18.89 -20.07 -8.26
CA ASP A 228 -20.31 -19.98 -7.95
C ASP A 228 -20.63 -19.10 -6.73
N ASP A 229 -19.76 -18.14 -6.38
CA ASP A 229 -19.97 -17.24 -5.23
C ASP A 229 -21.36 -16.57 -5.29
N ILE A 230 -22.19 -16.84 -4.29
CA ILE A 230 -23.54 -16.28 -4.16
C ILE A 230 -23.58 -14.76 -3.96
N VAL A 231 -22.54 -14.15 -3.38
CA VAL A 231 -22.60 -12.76 -2.92
C VAL A 231 -22.75 -11.75 -4.06
N PRO A 232 -22.03 -11.85 -5.19
CA PRO A 232 -22.28 -11.05 -6.38
C PRO A 232 -23.70 -11.15 -6.93
N HIS A 233 -24.44 -12.24 -6.65
CA HIS A 233 -25.80 -12.42 -7.14
C HIS A 233 -26.88 -11.87 -6.20
N VAL A 234 -26.50 -11.19 -5.12
CA VAL A 234 -27.43 -10.55 -4.19
C VAL A 234 -27.08 -9.07 -3.94
N PRO A 235 -28.08 -8.19 -3.67
CA PRO A 235 -29.51 -8.37 -3.92
C PRO A 235 -29.81 -8.67 -5.41
N THR A 236 -30.96 -9.25 -5.73
CA THR A 236 -31.21 -9.82 -7.06
C THR A 236 -31.58 -8.77 -8.12
N LEU A 237 -31.46 -9.13 -9.41
CA LEU A 237 -31.94 -8.32 -10.53
C LEU A 237 -33.46 -8.05 -10.45
N LEU A 238 -34.25 -9.01 -9.91
CA LEU A 238 -35.70 -8.84 -9.67
C LEU A 238 -35.98 -7.70 -8.69
N GLN A 239 -35.07 -7.46 -7.75
CA GLN A 239 -35.12 -6.34 -6.81
C GLN A 239 -34.58 -5.04 -7.42
N ARG A 240 -34.29 -5.01 -8.73
CA ARG A 240 -33.81 -3.88 -9.53
C ARG A 240 -32.41 -3.38 -9.17
N TYR A 241 -31.62 -4.22 -8.50
CA TYR A 241 -30.20 -3.95 -8.28
C TYR A 241 -29.39 -4.38 -9.51
N ILE A 242 -28.36 -3.63 -9.86
CA ILE A 242 -27.47 -3.90 -11.01
C ILE A 242 -26.02 -3.59 -10.58
N HIS A 243 -25.06 -4.34 -11.12
CA HIS A 243 -23.65 -4.12 -10.89
C HIS A 243 -23.07 -2.87 -11.59
N VAL A 244 -22.00 -2.32 -11.01
CA VAL A 244 -21.13 -1.31 -11.62
C VAL A 244 -19.82 -1.99 -12.03
N GLY A 245 -19.30 -1.65 -13.21
CA GLY A 245 -17.97 -2.09 -13.66
C GLY A 245 -17.96 -3.43 -14.40
N ILE A 246 -16.78 -3.78 -14.90
CA ILE A 246 -16.52 -4.98 -15.70
C ILE A 246 -16.37 -6.18 -14.78
N GLU A 247 -17.01 -7.30 -15.12
CA GLU A 247 -16.83 -8.55 -14.40
C GLU A 247 -15.62 -9.31 -14.91
N ILE A 248 -14.79 -9.76 -13.98
CA ILE A 248 -13.73 -10.73 -14.21
C ILE A 248 -14.13 -11.99 -13.47
N TRP A 249 -14.60 -12.99 -14.21
CA TRP A 249 -15.11 -14.23 -13.65
C TRP A 249 -14.07 -15.33 -13.74
N TYR A 250 -13.69 -15.90 -12.60
CA TYR A 250 -12.83 -17.08 -12.48
C TYR A 250 -13.73 -18.31 -12.32
N PRO A 251 -14.04 -19.08 -13.37
CA PRO A 251 -15.01 -20.17 -13.29
C PRO A 251 -14.53 -21.36 -12.44
N ASN A 252 -13.21 -21.51 -12.26
CA ASN A 252 -12.60 -22.59 -11.50
C ASN A 252 -11.77 -22.02 -10.34
N GLN A 253 -11.91 -22.57 -9.14
CA GLN A 253 -11.20 -22.10 -7.94
C GLN A 253 -9.75 -22.57 -7.87
N ASN A 254 -9.43 -23.61 -8.64
CA ASN A 254 -8.14 -24.30 -8.58
C ASN A 254 -7.13 -23.78 -9.61
N ASP A 255 -7.50 -22.81 -10.44
CA ASP A 255 -6.61 -22.18 -11.40
C ASP A 255 -6.89 -20.67 -11.51
N LEU A 256 -6.07 -19.96 -12.29
CA LEU A 256 -6.20 -18.52 -12.53
C LEU A 256 -6.80 -18.22 -13.90
N THR A 257 -7.50 -19.17 -14.52
CA THR A 257 -8.20 -18.90 -15.78
C THR A 257 -9.41 -18.01 -15.51
N TYR A 258 -9.59 -16.98 -16.32
CA TYR A 258 -10.69 -16.03 -16.16
C TYR A 258 -11.35 -15.69 -17.50
N ARG A 259 -12.57 -15.18 -17.38
CA ARG A 259 -13.34 -14.56 -18.46
C ARG A 259 -13.57 -13.09 -18.10
N GLN A 260 -13.15 -12.19 -18.98
CA GLN A 260 -13.51 -10.77 -18.90
C GLN A 260 -14.84 -10.55 -19.61
N CYS A 261 -15.86 -10.19 -18.85
CA CYS A 261 -17.24 -10.09 -19.32
C CYS A 261 -17.53 -8.65 -19.75
N ILE A 262 -17.33 -8.39 -21.04
CA ILE A 262 -17.54 -7.08 -21.63
C ILE A 262 -18.90 -7.10 -22.30
N LEU A 263 -19.88 -6.50 -21.65
CA LEU A 263 -21.08 -6.06 -22.34
C LEU A 263 -20.83 -4.64 -22.86
N ASP A 264 -21.11 -4.42 -24.13
CA ASP A 264 -21.16 -3.09 -24.71
C ASP A 264 -22.15 -2.23 -23.90
N PRO A 265 -21.68 -1.22 -23.15
CA PRO A 265 -22.54 -0.40 -22.30
C PRO A 265 -23.51 0.49 -23.10
N SER A 266 -23.33 0.61 -24.42
CA SER A 266 -24.28 1.26 -25.31
C SER A 266 -25.47 0.36 -25.68
N ILE A 267 -25.34 -0.96 -25.51
CA ILE A 267 -26.33 -1.98 -25.90
C ILE A 267 -26.97 -2.68 -24.70
N SER A 268 -26.22 -2.96 -23.63
CA SER A 268 -26.73 -3.66 -22.45
C SER A 268 -26.23 -3.06 -21.14
N ILE A 269 -27.19 -2.68 -20.31
CA ILE A 269 -27.04 -2.24 -18.91
C ILE A 269 -27.29 -3.38 -17.91
N PHE A 270 -27.32 -4.61 -18.41
CA PHE A 270 -27.48 -5.81 -17.61
C PHE A 270 -26.13 -6.50 -17.40
N GLU A 271 -26.08 -7.49 -16.52
CA GLU A 271 -24.90 -8.33 -16.34
C GLU A 271 -24.78 -9.36 -17.47
N ASP A 272 -23.56 -9.75 -17.81
CA ASP A 272 -23.32 -10.70 -18.90
C ASP A 272 -23.91 -12.07 -18.54
N PRO A 273 -24.93 -12.55 -19.29
CA PRO A 273 -25.54 -13.85 -19.00
C PRO A 273 -24.57 -15.01 -19.26
N ALA A 274 -23.49 -14.81 -20.01
CA ALA A 274 -22.48 -15.83 -20.29
C ALA A 274 -21.39 -15.97 -19.21
N CYS A 275 -21.42 -15.16 -18.16
CA CYS A 275 -20.43 -15.17 -17.08
C CYS A 275 -20.95 -15.80 -15.78
N SER A 276 -20.64 -15.26 -14.60
CA SER A 276 -21.06 -15.85 -13.32
C SER A 276 -22.58 -16.02 -13.22
N SER A 277 -23.35 -15.22 -13.96
CA SER A 277 -24.81 -15.38 -14.11
C SER A 277 -25.24 -16.79 -14.56
N THR A 278 -24.37 -17.53 -15.26
CA THR A 278 -24.61 -18.95 -15.61
C THR A 278 -24.75 -19.87 -14.39
N GLN A 279 -24.17 -19.49 -13.26
CA GLN A 279 -24.17 -20.28 -12.02
C GLN A 279 -25.41 -20.03 -11.15
N ILE A 280 -26.38 -19.21 -11.58
CA ILE A 280 -27.49 -18.75 -10.73
C ILE A 280 -28.36 -19.88 -10.12
N LEU A 281 -28.34 -21.08 -10.72
CA LEU A 281 -29.05 -22.27 -10.23
C LEU A 281 -28.22 -23.12 -9.25
N ASN A 282 -26.92 -22.88 -9.17
CA ASN A 282 -25.98 -23.65 -8.35
C ASN A 282 -24.98 -22.69 -7.69
N LEU A 283 -25.46 -21.84 -6.78
CA LEU A 283 -24.65 -20.85 -6.06
C LEU A 283 -24.19 -21.38 -4.70
N GLY A 284 -22.94 -21.09 -4.35
CA GLY A 284 -22.28 -21.52 -3.12
C GLY A 284 -21.67 -20.37 -2.34
N ILE A 285 -21.62 -20.51 -1.00
CA ILE A 285 -20.93 -19.54 -0.13
C ILE A 285 -19.46 -19.88 0.09
N SER A 286 -19.06 -21.14 -0.12
CA SER A 286 -17.65 -21.57 0.03
C SER A 286 -16.73 -20.74 -0.88
N SER A 287 -17.20 -20.47 -2.09
CA SER A 287 -16.51 -19.72 -3.13
C SER A 287 -16.28 -18.26 -2.79
N HIS A 288 -17.02 -17.75 -1.81
CA HIS A 288 -16.85 -16.42 -1.26
C HIS A 288 -15.62 -16.29 -0.35
N LEU A 289 -15.04 -17.39 0.13
CA LEU A 289 -13.91 -17.35 1.07
C LEU A 289 -12.56 -17.38 0.39
N GLN A 290 -12.52 -17.67 -0.91
CA GLN A 290 -11.30 -17.82 -1.69
C GLN A 290 -11.34 -16.93 -2.93
N TYR A 291 -10.25 -16.21 -3.18
CA TYR A 291 -10.10 -15.33 -4.33
C TYR A 291 -8.67 -15.41 -4.85
N LEU A 292 -8.53 -15.60 -6.16
CA LEU A 292 -7.23 -15.75 -6.83
C LEU A 292 -6.36 -16.85 -6.19
N MET A 293 -7.00 -17.97 -5.84
CA MET A 293 -6.44 -19.13 -5.13
C MET A 293 -6.05 -18.90 -3.65
N TYR A 294 -6.32 -17.72 -3.07
CA TYR A 294 -5.99 -17.42 -1.67
C TYR A 294 -7.22 -17.33 -0.77
N PRO A 295 -7.15 -17.80 0.50
CA PRO A 295 -8.25 -17.67 1.46
C PRO A 295 -8.30 -16.24 2.01
N ILE A 296 -9.02 -15.34 1.33
CA ILE A 296 -8.95 -13.88 1.52
C ILE A 296 -9.25 -13.42 2.96
N THR A 297 -9.97 -14.21 3.76
CA THR A 297 -10.33 -13.89 5.15
C THR A 297 -9.34 -14.40 6.20
N SER A 298 -8.38 -15.25 5.85
CA SER A 298 -7.46 -15.91 6.80
C SER A 298 -5.96 -15.75 6.47
N LEU A 299 -5.60 -14.80 5.61
CA LEU A 299 -4.20 -14.49 5.25
C LEU A 299 -3.41 -13.74 6.33
N CYS A 300 -3.96 -13.65 7.55
CA CYS A 300 -3.39 -12.88 8.66
C CYS A 300 -2.41 -13.69 9.52
N SER A 301 -2.32 -15.00 9.28
CA SER A 301 -1.39 -15.89 9.97
C SER A 301 0.02 -15.69 9.45
N ILE A 302 0.97 -15.68 10.38
CA ILE A 302 2.38 -15.92 10.12
C ILE A 302 2.49 -17.45 10.10
N GLU A 303 2.65 -18.08 8.94
CA GLU A 303 2.79 -19.55 8.88
C GLU A 303 4.12 -19.97 9.52
N GLU A 304 4.07 -20.41 10.77
CA GLU A 304 5.09 -21.29 11.35
C GLU A 304 4.87 -22.72 10.83
N SER A 305 5.53 -23.09 9.73
CA SER A 305 5.93 -24.49 9.53
C SER A 305 7.10 -24.62 8.56
N ASP A 306 8.23 -25.04 9.13
CA ASP A 306 9.41 -25.61 8.50
C ASP A 306 10.03 -24.87 7.31
N GLY A 307 11.25 -24.36 7.56
CA GLY A 307 12.29 -24.10 6.57
C GLY A 307 12.19 -22.74 5.88
N CYS A 308 12.98 -21.79 6.36
CA CYS A 308 13.18 -20.48 5.74
C CYS A 308 11.92 -19.74 5.30
N LEU A 309 10.90 -19.79 6.13
CA LEU A 309 9.85 -18.79 6.14
C LEU A 309 10.34 -17.60 6.96
N VAL A 310 10.02 -16.39 6.47
CA VAL A 310 10.28 -15.11 7.16
C VAL A 310 9.68 -15.22 8.55
N ASN A 311 10.53 -15.30 9.58
CA ASN A 311 10.04 -15.29 10.94
C ASN A 311 10.81 -14.35 11.86
N SER A 312 9.98 -13.79 12.73
CA SER A 312 10.28 -13.09 13.96
C SER A 312 11.40 -13.73 14.76
N ASP A 313 12.30 -12.90 15.27
CA ASP A 313 13.01 -13.17 16.52
C ASP A 313 13.44 -11.85 17.16
N ASN A 314 12.59 -11.36 18.08
CA ASN A 314 12.99 -10.79 19.36
C ASN A 314 11.72 -10.28 20.05
N LEU A 315 11.12 -11.09 20.91
CA LEU A 315 10.28 -10.62 22.03
C LEU A 315 10.06 -11.76 23.04
N SER A 316 11.15 -12.41 23.46
CA SER A 316 11.16 -13.20 24.69
C SER A 316 11.64 -12.32 25.85
N SER A 317 10.77 -11.47 26.39
CA SER A 317 10.88 -10.93 27.77
C SER A 317 9.82 -9.87 28.11
N PHE A 318 8.53 -10.20 28.05
CA PHE A 318 7.56 -9.49 28.90
C PHE A 318 6.55 -10.48 29.49
N ASN A 319 6.84 -10.87 30.73
CA ASN A 319 5.94 -11.61 31.60
C ASN A 319 4.65 -10.80 31.82
N ILE A 320 3.51 -11.31 31.38
CA ILE A 320 2.22 -10.97 31.98
C ILE A 320 1.52 -12.27 32.35
N ARG A 321 1.41 -12.47 33.67
CA ARG A 321 0.66 -13.55 34.31
C ARG A 321 -0.80 -13.47 33.88
N ILE A 322 -1.34 -14.57 33.35
CA ILE A 322 -2.77 -14.88 33.48
C ILE A 322 -2.88 -16.28 34.08
N SER A 323 -3.69 -16.35 35.12
CA SER A 323 -3.83 -17.44 36.07
C SER A 323 -4.24 -18.77 35.42
N ARG A 324 -3.76 -19.83 36.06
CA ARG A 324 -4.21 -21.22 35.93
C ARG A 324 -5.74 -21.31 36.01
N ASP A 325 -6.35 -22.21 35.23
CA ASP A 325 -6.78 -23.50 35.75
C ASP A 325 -7.40 -24.41 34.67
N VAL A 326 -7.29 -25.72 34.95
CA VAL A 326 -7.94 -26.89 34.33
C VAL A 326 -7.21 -27.55 33.14
N LEU A 327 -6.27 -28.42 33.53
CA LEU A 327 -5.96 -29.69 32.87
C LEU A 327 -7.20 -30.60 32.89
N VAL A 328 -7.56 -31.21 31.76
CA VAL A 328 -8.05 -32.60 31.72
C VAL A 328 -7.50 -33.27 30.45
N GLU A 329 -6.95 -34.44 30.66
CA GLU A 329 -6.20 -35.30 29.74
C GLU A 329 -7.02 -35.80 28.54
N ALA A 330 -6.28 -36.05 27.46
CA ALA A 330 -6.69 -36.87 26.34
C ALA A 330 -6.92 -38.32 26.77
N SER A 331 -7.98 -38.92 26.27
CA SER A 331 -8.13 -40.38 26.19
C SER A 331 -8.70 -40.72 24.82
N MET A 332 -7.91 -41.49 24.07
CA MET A 332 -8.28 -42.12 22.83
C MET A 332 -9.34 -43.20 23.12
N ASN A 333 -10.40 -43.25 22.33
CA ASN A 333 -11.08 -44.51 22.09
C ASN A 333 -11.75 -44.52 20.71
N GLU A 334 -11.30 -45.47 19.89
CA GLU A 334 -11.99 -45.91 18.69
C GLU A 334 -13.34 -46.51 19.06
N THR A 335 -14.39 -46.21 18.28
CA THR A 335 -15.48 -47.17 18.09
C THR A 335 -16.16 -46.94 16.75
N ARG A 336 -16.20 -48.01 15.97
CA ARG A 336 -16.83 -48.11 14.66
C ARG A 336 -18.32 -47.79 14.73
N VAL A 337 -18.81 -46.99 13.79
CA VAL A 337 -20.22 -47.02 13.36
C VAL A 337 -20.25 -47.34 11.88
N ALA A 338 -20.82 -48.50 11.56
CA ALA A 338 -21.11 -48.93 10.20
C ALA A 338 -22.25 -48.08 9.62
N LEU A 339 -22.09 -47.60 8.39
CA LEU A 339 -23.18 -47.07 7.56
C LEU A 339 -23.52 -48.08 6.45
N PRO A 340 -24.80 -48.20 6.06
CA PRO A 340 -25.27 -49.25 5.16
C PRO A 340 -24.81 -49.03 3.72
N ARG A 341 -24.62 -50.16 3.05
CA ARG A 341 -24.27 -50.30 1.63
C ARG A 341 -25.22 -49.49 0.74
N ILE A 342 -24.67 -48.51 0.03
CA ILE A 342 -25.15 -48.13 -1.30
C ILE A 342 -24.18 -48.76 -2.29
N ALA A 343 -24.64 -49.80 -2.98
CA ALA A 343 -23.92 -50.39 -4.10
C ALA A 343 -23.78 -49.34 -5.20
N LYS A 344 -22.56 -48.81 -5.39
CA LYS A 344 -22.20 -48.10 -6.62
C LYS A 344 -21.65 -49.09 -7.64
N ARG A 345 -22.19 -48.96 -8.85
CA ARG A 345 -21.85 -49.66 -10.09
C ARG A 345 -20.33 -49.77 -10.33
N SER A 346 -19.96 -50.83 -11.05
CA SER A 346 -18.63 -51.20 -11.56
C SER A 346 -17.66 -50.04 -11.77
N THR A 347 -16.54 -50.06 -11.08
CA THR A 347 -15.41 -49.15 -11.33
C THR A 347 -14.65 -49.62 -12.57
N VAL A 348 -14.79 -48.88 -13.66
CA VAL A 348 -13.91 -48.98 -14.83
C VAL A 348 -12.48 -48.61 -14.40
N CYS A 349 -11.48 -49.26 -14.98
CA CYS A 349 -10.07 -48.95 -14.71
C CYS A 349 -9.78 -47.44 -14.88
N PRO A 350 -9.08 -46.80 -13.92
CA PRO A 350 -8.63 -45.43 -14.07
C PRO A 350 -7.80 -45.28 -15.34
N GLY A 351 -8.09 -44.27 -16.16
CA GLY A 351 -7.41 -44.03 -17.45
C GLY A 351 -5.91 -43.66 -17.33
N ASN A 352 -5.39 -43.60 -16.11
CA ASN A 352 -4.01 -43.22 -15.79
C ASN A 352 -3.13 -44.43 -15.39
N CYS A 353 -3.67 -45.65 -15.35
CA CYS A 353 -2.88 -46.87 -15.15
C CYS A 353 -2.02 -47.16 -16.39
N ASN A 354 -0.75 -47.56 -16.22
CA ASN A 354 0.13 -47.87 -17.34
C ASN A 354 -0.32 -49.07 -18.20
N ILE A 355 0.52 -49.43 -19.18
CA ILE A 355 0.23 -50.46 -20.18
C ILE A 355 -0.10 -51.84 -19.59
N TYR A 356 0.26 -52.09 -18.31
CA TYR A 356 -0.05 -53.35 -17.62
C TYR A 356 -1.48 -53.38 -17.06
N GLY A 357 -2.24 -52.29 -17.22
CA GLY A 357 -3.67 -52.22 -16.91
C GLY A 357 -3.96 -52.12 -15.41
N CYS A 358 -5.19 -52.45 -15.04
CA CYS A 358 -5.65 -52.42 -13.67
C CYS A 358 -6.49 -53.66 -13.34
N ASN A 359 -6.56 -53.99 -12.05
CA ASN A 359 -7.50 -54.98 -11.56
C ASN A 359 -8.92 -54.46 -11.70
N VAL A 360 -9.71 -55.10 -12.57
CA VAL A 360 -11.08 -54.68 -12.94
C VAL A 360 -12.08 -54.68 -11.77
N THR A 361 -11.77 -55.38 -10.68
CA THR A 361 -12.63 -55.46 -9.49
C THR A 361 -12.25 -54.41 -8.45
N THR A 362 -10.96 -54.13 -8.29
CA THR A 362 -10.45 -53.22 -7.25
C THR A 362 -10.05 -51.85 -7.77
N GLY A 363 -9.93 -51.67 -9.09
CA GLY A 363 -9.46 -50.44 -9.75
C GLY A 363 -7.97 -50.15 -9.55
N ILE A 364 -7.20 -51.07 -8.94
CA ILE A 364 -5.77 -50.90 -8.61
C ILE A 364 -4.92 -51.15 -9.85
N CYS A 365 -4.03 -50.23 -10.20
CA CYS A 365 -3.10 -50.37 -11.32
C CYS A 365 -2.04 -51.44 -11.00
N HIS A 366 -1.65 -52.25 -11.98
CA HIS A 366 -0.67 -53.33 -11.77
C HIS A 366 0.77 -52.84 -11.62
N ASP A 367 1.08 -51.60 -12.01
CA ASP A 367 2.41 -50.98 -11.98
C ASP A 367 2.28 -49.42 -11.98
N LYS A 368 3.38 -48.67 -12.21
CA LYS A 368 3.45 -47.18 -12.19
C LYS A 368 2.36 -46.51 -13.05
N CYS A 369 2.05 -45.25 -12.76
CA CYS A 369 1.09 -44.48 -13.56
C CYS A 369 1.66 -44.11 -14.95
N ILE A 370 0.80 -43.93 -15.98
CA ILE A 370 1.19 -43.49 -17.35
C ILE A 370 2.03 -42.21 -17.32
N ASN A 371 1.80 -41.37 -16.31
CA ASN A 371 2.55 -40.14 -16.10
C ASN A 371 2.81 -39.96 -14.60
N SER A 372 3.86 -40.62 -14.08
CA SER A 372 4.26 -40.53 -12.66
C SER A 372 4.62 -39.10 -12.22
N SER A 373 4.89 -38.21 -13.16
CA SER A 373 5.08 -36.77 -12.92
C SER A 373 3.75 -36.02 -12.70
N LYS A 374 2.61 -36.65 -12.97
CA LYS A 374 1.26 -36.07 -12.82
C LYS A 374 0.34 -36.86 -11.91
N TRP A 375 0.56 -38.16 -11.74
CA TRP A 375 -0.33 -39.05 -11.01
C TRP A 375 0.42 -40.03 -10.11
N TRP A 376 -0.11 -40.27 -8.92
CA TRP A 376 0.37 -41.27 -7.95
C TRP A 376 -0.81 -41.97 -7.27
N GLY A 377 -0.52 -42.90 -6.36
CA GLY A 377 -1.50 -43.74 -5.68
C GLY A 377 -1.69 -45.09 -6.38
N SER A 378 -2.18 -46.08 -5.64
CA SER A 378 -2.42 -47.44 -6.13
C SER A 378 -3.44 -47.52 -7.27
N ARG A 379 -4.24 -46.45 -7.47
CA ARG A 379 -5.19 -46.28 -8.57
C ARG A 379 -4.81 -45.17 -9.56
N CYS A 380 -3.66 -44.51 -9.39
CA CYS A 380 -3.22 -43.40 -10.23
C CYS A 380 -4.25 -42.26 -10.36
N ASP A 381 -4.98 -42.01 -9.27
CA ASP A 381 -6.04 -41.02 -9.16
C ASP A 381 -5.63 -39.80 -8.33
N GLN A 382 -4.47 -39.84 -7.68
CA GLN A 382 -3.94 -38.70 -6.91
C GLN A 382 -3.01 -37.85 -7.77
N PRO A 383 -3.19 -36.52 -7.82
CA PRO A 383 -2.28 -35.67 -8.57
C PRO A 383 -0.91 -35.57 -7.88
N CYS A 384 0.16 -35.73 -8.66
CA CYS A 384 1.53 -35.40 -8.26
C CYS A 384 1.70 -33.88 -8.39
N LEU A 385 1.40 -33.15 -7.31
CA LEU A 385 1.40 -31.69 -7.26
C LEU A 385 2.81 -31.08 -7.08
N GLY A 386 3.80 -31.93 -6.85
CA GLY A 386 5.18 -31.56 -6.63
C GLY A 386 5.94 -31.18 -7.90
N ASN A 387 6.86 -30.22 -7.80
CA ASN A 387 7.82 -29.92 -8.87
C ASN A 387 8.93 -30.98 -8.91
N CYS A 388 8.58 -32.26 -8.88
CA CYS A 388 9.53 -33.36 -8.94
C CYS A 388 10.29 -33.33 -10.27
N ASN A 389 11.55 -33.78 -10.25
CA ASN A 389 12.35 -33.94 -11.46
C ASN A 389 11.76 -35.00 -12.41
N ALA A 390 12.50 -35.36 -13.47
CA ALA A 390 12.03 -36.23 -14.54
C ALA A 390 11.50 -37.61 -14.08
N TYR A 391 11.82 -38.06 -12.86
CA TYR A 391 11.37 -39.34 -12.30
C TYR A 391 9.96 -39.29 -11.69
N GLY A 392 9.42 -38.09 -11.42
CA GLY A 392 8.06 -37.90 -10.91
C GLY A 392 7.89 -38.23 -9.43
N CYS A 393 6.63 -38.36 -8.99
CA CYS A 393 6.29 -38.77 -7.63
C CYS A 393 6.22 -40.30 -7.51
N ARG A 394 6.64 -40.83 -6.37
CA ARG A 394 6.48 -42.23 -6.02
C ARG A 394 5.01 -42.61 -5.93
N GLN A 395 4.70 -43.80 -6.45
CA GLN A 395 3.32 -44.29 -6.53
C GLN A 395 2.70 -44.59 -5.16
N ASP A 396 3.51 -44.95 -4.16
CA ASP A 396 3.04 -45.34 -2.82
C ASP A 396 2.73 -44.16 -1.90
N ASN A 397 3.53 -43.08 -1.96
CA ASN A 397 3.48 -41.99 -0.99
C ASN A 397 3.54 -40.58 -1.60
N GLY A 398 3.61 -40.46 -2.93
CA GLY A 398 3.60 -39.17 -3.61
C GLY A 398 4.87 -38.33 -3.44
N LEU A 399 5.94 -38.88 -2.83
CA LEU A 399 7.22 -38.18 -2.64
C LEU A 399 8.04 -38.16 -3.93
N CYS A 400 8.83 -37.12 -4.15
CA CYS A 400 9.76 -37.11 -5.28
C CYS A 400 10.87 -38.15 -5.07
N ASP A 401 11.27 -38.85 -6.13
CA ASP A 401 12.34 -39.86 -6.08
C ASP A 401 13.75 -39.26 -5.87
N ASP A 402 13.93 -37.95 -6.08
CA ASP A 402 15.21 -37.21 -5.95
C ASP A 402 14.97 -35.67 -5.85
N LYS A 403 15.94 -34.83 -6.26
CA LYS A 403 15.87 -33.35 -6.25
C LYS A 403 14.65 -32.79 -7.00
N CYS A 404 14.24 -31.59 -6.59
CA CYS A 404 13.22 -30.82 -7.30
C CYS A 404 13.70 -30.45 -8.71
N ARG A 405 12.75 -30.34 -9.65
CA ARG A 405 12.96 -29.97 -11.05
C ARG A 405 13.69 -28.64 -11.20
N ASP A 406 13.41 -27.71 -10.29
CA ASP A 406 14.10 -26.43 -10.16
C ASP A 406 14.44 -26.24 -8.66
N PRO A 407 15.62 -26.70 -8.20
CA PRO A 407 16.03 -26.64 -6.79
C PRO A 407 16.35 -25.21 -6.33
N VAL A 408 16.41 -24.25 -7.26
CA VAL A 408 16.50 -22.81 -6.93
C VAL A 408 15.14 -22.26 -6.51
N LYS A 409 14.06 -22.86 -7.01
CA LYS A 409 12.70 -22.40 -6.72
C LYS A 409 11.96 -23.27 -5.72
N TRP A 410 12.28 -24.55 -5.61
CA TRP A 410 11.47 -25.53 -4.88
C TRP A 410 12.30 -26.43 -3.98
N TRP A 411 11.76 -26.73 -2.82
CA TRP A 411 12.30 -27.65 -1.83
C TRP A 411 11.17 -28.45 -1.16
N GLY A 412 11.53 -29.35 -0.24
CA GLY A 412 10.63 -30.30 0.40
C GLY A 412 10.69 -31.67 -0.27
N LYS A 413 10.30 -32.70 0.48
CA LYS A 413 10.27 -34.10 -0.02
C LYS A 413 9.26 -34.30 -1.16
N GLN A 414 8.31 -33.39 -1.30
CA GLN A 414 7.33 -33.34 -2.40
C GLN A 414 7.61 -32.18 -3.37
N CYS A 415 8.65 -31.37 -3.18
CA CYS A 415 8.97 -30.23 -4.06
C CYS A 415 7.79 -29.25 -4.26
N ASP A 416 7.02 -29.08 -3.21
CA ASP A 416 5.80 -28.30 -3.08
C ASP A 416 6.05 -26.97 -2.34
N LYS A 417 7.16 -26.86 -1.61
CA LYS A 417 7.56 -25.64 -0.90
C LYS A 417 8.46 -24.78 -1.78
N ARG A 418 8.20 -23.48 -1.86
CA ARG A 418 9.11 -22.56 -2.53
C ARG A 418 10.31 -22.24 -1.65
N CYS A 419 11.48 -22.08 -2.24
CA CYS A 419 12.60 -21.46 -1.55
C CYS A 419 12.16 -20.05 -1.11
N GLY A 420 12.05 -19.82 0.20
CA GLY A 420 11.56 -18.56 0.76
C GLY A 420 12.56 -17.41 0.65
N GLY A 421 13.84 -17.74 0.46
CA GLY A 421 14.94 -16.80 0.35
C GLY A 421 15.33 -16.43 -1.06
N HIS A 422 15.91 -15.24 -1.21
CA HIS A 422 16.70 -14.86 -2.37
C HIS A 422 18.05 -15.59 -2.37
N CYS A 423 18.05 -16.92 -2.26
CA CYS A 423 19.24 -17.76 -2.31
C CYS A 423 19.99 -17.52 -3.62
N ASP A 424 21.30 -17.71 -3.59
CA ASP A 424 22.13 -17.60 -4.77
C ASP A 424 21.81 -18.65 -5.84
N ARG A 425 22.63 -18.71 -6.90
CA ARG A 425 22.39 -19.60 -8.05
C ARG A 425 22.32 -21.10 -7.71
N TYR A 426 22.73 -21.51 -6.51
CA TYR A 426 22.71 -22.91 -6.10
C TYR A 426 21.41 -23.30 -5.38
N GLY A 427 20.52 -22.34 -5.12
CA GLY A 427 19.19 -22.60 -4.59
C GLY A 427 19.16 -22.87 -3.10
N CYS A 428 18.06 -23.48 -2.64
CA CYS A 428 17.87 -23.80 -1.24
C CYS A 428 17.88 -25.31 -0.98
N ARG A 429 18.27 -25.70 0.22
CA ARG A 429 18.35 -27.09 0.65
C ARG A 429 16.99 -27.78 0.58
N GLN A 430 16.97 -28.98 0.00
CA GLN A 430 15.73 -29.71 -0.23
C GLN A 430 15.03 -30.15 1.07
N ASP A 431 15.75 -30.30 2.17
CA ASP A 431 15.21 -30.79 3.44
C ASP A 431 14.73 -29.69 4.39
N ASN A 432 15.30 -28.48 4.31
CA ASN A 432 15.00 -27.40 5.25
C ASN A 432 14.92 -25.98 4.63
N GLY A 433 15.03 -25.84 3.31
CA GLY A 433 14.85 -24.58 2.61
C GLY A 433 15.97 -23.54 2.81
N GLN A 434 17.12 -23.91 3.38
CA GLN A 434 18.23 -22.98 3.68
C GLN A 434 19.15 -22.72 2.48
N CYS A 435 19.67 -21.49 2.36
CA CYS A 435 20.65 -21.09 1.36
C CYS A 435 22.08 -21.39 1.85
N ASP A 436 22.69 -22.49 1.41
CA ASP A 436 24.04 -22.87 1.87
C ASP A 436 25.16 -21.94 1.38
N ASN A 437 24.96 -21.23 0.27
CA ASN A 437 25.96 -20.37 -0.36
C ASN A 437 25.66 -18.86 -0.23
N GLY A 438 24.69 -18.50 0.62
CA GLY A 438 24.28 -17.13 0.87
C GLY A 438 23.30 -16.57 -0.17
N CYS A 439 23.11 -15.24 -0.14
CA CYS A 439 22.06 -14.57 -0.90
C CYS A 439 22.51 -14.17 -2.31
N SER A 440 21.61 -14.28 -3.28
CA SER A 440 21.78 -13.91 -4.70
C SER A 440 22.20 -12.46 -4.90
N ASP A 441 21.72 -11.54 -4.05
CA ASP A 441 22.07 -10.13 -4.09
C ASP A 441 22.19 -9.57 -2.66
N ARG A 442 23.43 -9.46 -2.16
CA ARG A 442 23.73 -8.96 -0.81
C ARG A 442 23.44 -7.46 -0.63
N SER A 443 23.26 -6.72 -1.73
CA SER A 443 22.81 -5.33 -1.69
C SER A 443 21.30 -5.21 -1.43
N LYS A 444 20.54 -6.30 -1.63
CA LYS A 444 19.08 -6.31 -1.48
C LYS A 444 18.58 -7.24 -0.39
N TRP A 445 19.34 -8.27 -0.02
CA TRP A 445 18.90 -9.32 0.88
C TRP A 445 20.01 -9.73 1.85
N TRP A 446 19.67 -9.87 3.12
CA TRP A 446 20.52 -10.38 4.18
C TRP A 446 19.77 -11.45 4.98
N GLU A 447 20.48 -12.07 5.93
CA GLU A 447 20.11 -13.21 6.78
C GLU A 447 20.92 -14.48 6.42
N PRO A 448 21.63 -15.11 7.38
CA PRO A 448 22.65 -16.12 7.07
C PRO A 448 22.15 -17.41 6.45
N LYS A 449 20.88 -17.76 6.68
CA LYS A 449 20.33 -19.07 6.28
C LYS A 449 19.18 -18.97 5.31
N CYS A 450 18.43 -17.87 5.33
CA CYS A 450 17.15 -17.81 4.63
C CYS A 450 17.02 -16.60 3.71
N CYS A 451 17.98 -15.67 3.66
CA CYS A 451 18.04 -14.59 2.67
C CYS A 451 16.70 -13.88 2.39
N ASN A 452 15.89 -13.74 3.43
CA ASN A 452 14.51 -13.25 3.31
C ASN A 452 14.33 -11.86 3.95
N LYS A 453 15.35 -11.34 4.62
CA LYS A 453 15.34 -9.99 5.18
C LYS A 453 15.83 -9.00 4.12
N PRO A 454 15.05 -7.99 3.76
CA PRO A 454 15.52 -6.97 2.84
C PRO A 454 16.66 -6.19 3.49
N CYS A 455 17.71 -5.93 2.72
CA CYS A 455 18.73 -4.93 3.04
C CYS A 455 18.04 -3.58 2.87
N MET A 456 17.36 -3.12 3.93
CA MET A 456 16.50 -1.93 3.91
C MET A 456 17.30 -0.63 3.72
N GLY A 457 18.62 -0.70 3.86
CA GLY A 457 19.52 0.42 3.73
C GLY A 457 19.88 0.76 2.31
N HIS A 458 20.06 2.05 2.04
CA HIS A 458 20.83 2.52 0.90
C HIS A 458 22.33 2.22 1.13
N CYS A 459 22.69 0.95 1.29
CA CYS A 459 24.08 0.52 1.44
C CYS A 459 24.80 0.61 0.09
N ASP A 460 26.11 0.85 0.13
CA ASP A 460 26.96 0.84 -1.06
C ASP A 460 27.03 -0.54 -1.74
N ILE A 461 27.89 -0.67 -2.76
CA ILE A 461 28.04 -1.88 -3.57
C ILE A 461 28.41 -3.15 -2.77
N PHE A 462 28.88 -3.01 -1.53
CA PHE A 462 29.22 -4.14 -0.65
C PHE A 462 28.01 -4.67 0.14
N GLY A 463 26.88 -3.94 0.11
CA GLY A 463 25.59 -4.39 0.63
C GLY A 463 25.54 -4.50 2.16
N CYS A 464 24.57 -5.28 2.66
CA CYS A 464 24.38 -5.53 4.08
C CYS A 464 25.16 -6.77 4.55
N ARG A 465 25.69 -6.72 5.77
CA ARG A 465 26.27 -7.88 6.45
C ARG A 465 25.20 -8.93 6.68
N THR A 466 25.54 -10.18 6.35
CA THR A 466 24.60 -11.31 6.41
C THR A 466 24.10 -11.60 7.83
N GLU A 467 24.87 -11.26 8.87
CA GLU A 467 24.57 -11.56 10.28
C GLU A 467 23.55 -10.61 10.92
N ASN A 468 23.61 -9.32 10.58
CA ASN A 468 22.90 -8.28 11.31
C ASN A 468 22.24 -7.20 10.43
N GLY A 469 22.37 -7.30 9.10
CA GLY A 469 21.69 -6.39 8.18
C GLY A 469 22.24 -4.96 8.16
N LEU A 470 23.37 -4.70 8.83
CA LEU A 470 24.04 -3.41 8.79
C LEU A 470 24.82 -3.26 7.50
N CYS A 471 24.97 -2.05 6.97
CA CYS A 471 25.80 -1.82 5.80
C CYS A 471 27.24 -2.25 6.10
N ALA A 472 27.87 -2.97 5.17
CA ALA A 472 29.21 -3.51 5.36
C ALA A 472 30.26 -2.40 5.53
N ASN A 473 30.11 -1.34 4.73
CA ASN A 473 30.95 -0.14 4.69
C ASN A 473 30.09 1.12 4.87
N HIS A 474 29.77 1.83 3.77
CA HIS A 474 29.14 3.15 3.80
C HIS A 474 27.76 3.15 3.14
N CYS A 475 27.06 4.27 3.28
CA CYS A 475 25.83 4.53 2.54
C CYS A 475 26.15 4.84 1.07
N LEU A 476 25.29 4.37 0.16
CA LEU A 476 25.33 4.56 -1.29
C LEU A 476 25.41 6.03 -1.68
N ASP A 477 24.71 6.90 -0.95
CA ASP A 477 24.75 8.35 -1.13
C ASP A 477 24.76 9.03 0.25
N PRO A 478 25.95 9.36 0.79
CA PRO A 478 26.09 10.02 2.10
C PRO A 478 25.42 11.39 2.17
N LYS A 479 25.11 12.03 1.03
CA LYS A 479 24.37 13.29 0.99
C LYS A 479 22.88 13.10 1.24
N LYS A 480 22.38 11.87 1.13
CA LYS A 480 20.96 11.55 1.30
C LYS A 480 20.72 10.64 2.49
N TRP A 481 21.69 9.80 2.86
CA TRP A 481 21.49 8.73 3.82
C TRP A 481 22.60 8.64 4.86
N TRP A 482 22.23 8.36 6.10
CA TRP A 482 23.16 8.07 7.20
C TRP A 482 22.56 7.00 8.15
N GLY A 483 23.31 6.61 9.16
CA GLY A 483 22.97 5.52 10.08
C GLY A 483 23.71 4.22 9.72
N LYS A 484 23.88 3.32 10.70
CA LYS A 484 24.54 2.02 10.49
C LYS A 484 23.79 1.13 9.47
N GLN A 485 22.51 1.41 9.25
CA GLN A 485 21.67 0.77 8.24
C GLN A 485 21.39 1.70 7.05
N CYS A 486 21.92 2.93 6.99
CA CYS A 486 21.68 3.88 5.89
C CYS A 486 20.20 4.09 5.56
N ASP A 487 19.39 4.18 6.61
CA ASP A 487 17.94 4.30 6.62
C ASP A 487 17.47 5.69 7.08
N GLN A 488 18.37 6.51 7.60
CA GLN A 488 18.07 7.86 8.05
C GLN A 488 18.38 8.88 6.97
N VAL A 489 17.49 9.85 6.77
CA VAL A 489 17.69 10.90 5.78
C VAL A 489 18.73 11.90 6.29
N CYS A 490 19.73 12.18 5.46
CA CYS A 490 20.62 13.32 5.64
C CYS A 490 19.86 14.57 5.20
N GLN A 491 19.12 15.17 6.14
CA GLN A 491 18.29 16.36 5.90
C GLN A 491 19.12 17.65 5.83
N GLY A 492 20.35 17.62 6.34
CA GLY A 492 21.25 18.75 6.38
C GLY A 492 21.72 19.21 5.01
N HIS A 493 21.87 20.51 4.84
CA HIS A 493 22.59 21.09 3.71
C HIS A 493 24.10 20.87 3.89
N CYS A 494 24.55 19.62 3.95
CA CYS A 494 25.96 19.27 4.07
C CYS A 494 26.67 19.41 2.71
N ASP A 495 27.98 19.66 2.75
CA ASP A 495 28.82 19.76 1.55
C ASP A 495 28.93 18.44 0.76
N ILE A 496 29.91 18.36 -0.15
CA ILE A 496 30.07 17.21 -1.03
C ILE A 496 30.31 15.88 -0.30
N PHE A 497 30.71 15.92 0.97
CA PHE A 497 30.97 14.73 1.79
C PHE A 497 29.74 14.23 2.55
N GLY A 498 28.65 15.00 2.59
CA GLY A 498 27.36 14.56 3.16
C GLY A 498 27.40 14.37 4.69
N CYS A 499 26.49 13.53 5.19
CA CYS A 499 26.38 13.20 6.61
C CYS A 499 27.31 12.03 7.00
N ARG A 500 27.89 12.10 8.19
CA ARG A 500 28.60 10.98 8.81
C ARG A 500 27.63 9.86 9.14
N GLN A 501 27.98 8.64 8.76
CA GLN A 501 27.16 7.45 8.96
C GLN A 501 26.82 7.19 10.45
N GLU A 502 27.69 7.59 11.38
CA GLU A 502 27.54 7.25 12.81
C GLU A 502 26.51 8.12 13.54
N ASN A 503 26.44 9.41 13.19
CA ASN A 503 25.73 10.41 14.00
C ASN A 503 24.94 11.44 13.17
N GLY A 504 24.97 11.35 11.84
CA GLY A 504 24.17 12.20 10.95
C GLY A 504 24.63 13.65 10.89
N LEU A 505 25.75 13.99 11.54
CA LEU A 505 26.35 15.31 11.43
C LEU A 505 27.02 15.47 10.08
N CYS A 506 27.11 16.68 9.55
CA CYS A 506 27.86 16.90 8.33
C CYS A 506 29.32 16.47 8.54
N ALA A 507 29.88 15.76 7.56
CA ALA A 507 31.24 15.24 7.64
C ALA A 507 32.26 16.35 7.83
N ASN A 508 31.99 17.50 7.20
CA ASN A 508 32.84 18.66 7.14
C ASN A 508 32.02 19.94 7.44
N HIS A 509 31.73 20.79 6.45
CA HIS A 509 30.97 22.04 6.63
C HIS A 509 29.63 22.05 5.86
N CYS A 510 28.85 23.10 6.06
CA CYS A 510 27.60 23.31 5.34
C CYS A 510 27.85 23.64 3.86
N LEU A 511 26.94 23.20 3.01
CA LEU A 511 26.75 23.66 1.64
C LEU A 511 26.25 25.10 1.74
N GLU A 512 27.00 26.06 1.18
CA GLU A 512 26.68 27.50 1.27
C GLU A 512 26.62 28.02 2.73
N PRO A 513 27.77 28.23 3.40
CA PRO A 513 27.85 28.68 4.80
C PRO A 513 27.22 30.07 5.05
N VAL A 514 26.98 30.84 3.99
CA VAL A 514 26.20 32.09 4.03
C VAL A 514 24.69 31.89 4.22
N LYS A 515 24.19 30.67 4.04
CA LYS A 515 22.76 30.32 4.16
C LYS A 515 22.46 29.35 5.29
N TRP A 516 23.42 28.49 5.65
CA TRP A 516 23.18 27.39 6.59
C TRP A 516 24.27 27.29 7.64
N TRP A 517 23.87 27.01 8.88
CA TRP A 517 24.76 26.77 10.01
C TRP A 517 24.24 25.64 10.91
N GLY A 518 25.02 25.28 11.93
CA GLY A 518 24.75 24.14 12.80
C GLY A 518 25.54 22.90 12.39
N LYS A 519 25.78 21.98 13.34
CA LYS A 519 26.51 20.73 13.08
C LYS A 519 25.82 19.80 12.08
N GLN A 520 24.53 20.00 11.84
CA GLN A 520 23.72 19.32 10.84
C GLN A 520 23.34 20.23 9.67
N CYS A 521 23.74 21.51 9.65
CA CYS A 521 23.44 22.45 8.56
C CYS A 521 21.93 22.55 8.24
N ASP A 522 21.13 22.56 9.30
CA ASP A 522 19.67 22.60 9.32
C ASP A 522 19.13 23.97 9.75
N GLN A 523 20.00 24.85 10.26
CA GLN A 523 19.63 26.19 10.70
C GLN A 523 19.93 27.22 9.61
N VAL A 524 18.98 28.13 9.37
CA VAL A 524 19.16 29.21 8.40
C VAL A 524 20.05 30.30 9.00
N CYS A 525 21.08 30.70 8.27
CA CYS A 525 21.84 31.93 8.51
C CYS A 525 20.96 33.11 8.08
N GLN A 526 20.12 33.60 9.00
CA GLN A 526 19.18 34.70 8.74
C GLN A 526 19.88 36.07 8.63
N GLY A 527 21.10 36.15 9.16
CA GLY A 527 21.91 37.36 9.20
C GLY A 527 22.43 37.81 7.85
N HIS A 528 22.56 39.13 7.66
CA HIS A 528 23.31 39.71 6.56
C HIS A 528 24.82 39.61 6.82
N CYS A 529 25.32 38.39 7.07
CA CYS A 529 26.74 38.12 7.25
C CYS A 529 27.51 38.38 5.95
N ASN A 530 28.79 38.74 6.07
CA ASN A 530 29.67 38.91 4.92
C ASN A 530 29.93 37.57 4.20
N TRP A 531 30.87 37.56 3.25
CA TRP A 531 31.15 36.39 2.41
C TRP A 531 31.59 35.13 3.19
N PHE A 532 32.08 35.27 4.43
CA PHE A 532 32.45 34.13 5.28
C PHE A 532 31.23 33.43 5.93
N GLY A 533 30.06 34.08 5.91
CA GLY A 533 28.80 33.49 6.36
C GLY A 533 28.65 33.42 7.89
N CYS A 534 27.76 32.55 8.34
CA CYS A 534 27.56 32.28 9.76
C CYS A 534 28.49 31.16 10.23
N ARG A 535 29.10 31.32 11.41
CA ARG A 535 29.88 30.28 12.06
C ARG A 535 29.00 29.07 12.38
N GLN A 536 29.52 27.88 12.11
CA GLN A 536 28.77 26.63 12.21
C GLN A 536 28.32 26.29 13.64
N GLU A 537 29.03 26.77 14.68
CA GLU A 537 28.76 26.41 16.08
C GLU A 537 27.60 27.17 16.70
N ASP A 538 27.50 28.47 16.44
CA ASP A 538 26.60 29.40 17.14
C ASP A 538 25.80 30.33 16.21
N GLY A 539 26.04 30.24 14.89
CA GLY A 539 25.28 31.00 13.89
C GLY A 539 25.62 32.48 13.86
N LEU A 540 26.70 32.90 14.51
CA LEU A 540 27.16 34.30 14.50
C LEU A 540 27.96 34.59 13.23
N CYS A 541 27.86 35.82 12.72
CA CYS A 541 28.66 36.21 11.57
C CYS A 541 30.15 36.29 11.95
N GLU A 542 31.04 35.71 11.13
CA GLU A 542 32.48 35.96 11.26
C GLU A 542 32.79 37.35 10.66
N ASP A 543 33.39 38.25 11.46
CA ASP A 543 33.67 39.65 11.13
C ASP A 543 32.43 40.55 10.88
N LYS A 544 32.63 41.72 10.24
CA LYS A 544 31.61 42.76 9.98
C LYS A 544 30.45 42.23 9.13
N CYS A 545 29.28 42.84 9.27
CA CYS A 545 28.12 42.59 8.41
C CYS A 545 28.40 42.90 6.93
N LEU A 546 27.64 42.25 6.03
CA LEU A 546 27.75 42.43 4.57
C LEU A 546 27.64 43.90 4.14
N ASP A 547 26.79 44.66 4.83
CA ASP A 547 26.64 46.11 4.67
C ASP A 547 26.53 46.76 6.07
N PRO A 548 27.66 47.21 6.66
CA PRO A 548 27.67 47.85 7.97
C PRO A 548 26.87 49.16 8.03
N MET A 549 26.53 49.75 6.88
CA MET A 549 25.68 50.95 6.82
C MET A 549 24.20 50.60 6.95
N LYS A 550 23.83 49.33 6.79
CA LYS A 550 22.44 48.85 6.89
C LYS A 550 22.20 47.88 8.03
N TRP A 551 23.23 47.15 8.47
CA TRP A 551 23.06 46.04 9.42
C TRP A 551 24.10 46.07 10.53
N TRP A 552 23.67 45.72 11.75
CA TRP A 552 24.51 45.54 12.93
C TRP A 552 23.95 44.40 13.79
N GLY A 553 24.64 44.09 14.90
CA GLY A 553 24.35 42.94 15.76
C GLY A 553 25.29 41.78 15.46
N LYS A 554 25.51 40.90 16.45
CA LYS A 554 26.38 39.71 16.29
C LYS A 554 25.89 38.75 15.19
N GLN A 555 24.60 38.83 14.86
CA GLN A 555 23.97 38.08 13.77
C GLN A 555 23.65 38.97 12.55
N CYS A 556 24.02 40.26 12.54
CA CYS A 556 23.73 41.18 11.43
C CYS A 556 22.25 41.23 11.02
N ASP A 557 21.37 41.17 12.01
CA ASP A 557 19.91 41.11 11.91
C ASP A 557 19.24 42.43 12.29
N GLN A 558 19.99 43.36 12.90
CA GLN A 558 19.46 44.66 13.31
C GLN A 558 19.74 45.73 12.27
N VAL A 559 18.73 46.56 12.00
CA VAL A 559 18.86 47.66 11.03
C VAL A 559 19.70 48.78 11.64
N CYS A 560 20.74 49.20 10.92
CA CYS A 560 21.48 50.43 11.18
C CYS A 560 20.62 51.61 10.67
N GLN A 561 19.72 52.10 11.52
CA GLN A 561 18.82 53.22 11.18
C GLN A 561 19.50 54.60 11.28
N GLY A 562 20.68 54.64 11.89
CA GLY A 562 21.46 55.86 12.11
C GLY A 562 22.03 56.43 10.83
N HIS A 563 22.12 57.75 10.74
CA HIS A 563 22.88 58.44 9.69
C HIS A 563 24.37 58.38 10.01
N CYS A 564 24.93 57.17 10.18
CA CYS A 564 26.35 56.95 10.39
C CYS A 564 27.15 57.34 9.15
N ASN A 565 28.39 57.80 9.34
CA ASN A 565 29.33 58.05 8.24
C ASN A 565 29.67 56.74 7.49
N TRP A 566 30.64 56.82 6.58
CA TRP A 566 31.02 55.69 5.71
C TRP A 566 31.47 54.41 6.45
N PHE A 567 31.80 54.49 7.74
CA PHE A 567 32.15 53.32 8.55
C PHE A 567 30.93 52.52 9.04
N GLY A 568 29.73 53.10 8.98
CA GLY A 568 28.48 52.45 9.37
C GLY A 568 28.31 52.27 10.88
N CYS A 569 27.39 51.37 11.26
CA CYS A 569 27.18 50.97 12.65
C CYS A 569 28.20 49.92 13.08
N ARG A 570 28.75 50.05 14.28
CA ARG A 570 29.55 49.00 14.91
C ARG A 570 28.68 47.77 15.16
N GLN A 571 29.22 46.60 14.79
CA GLN A 571 28.50 45.33 14.87
C GLN A 571 28.03 44.96 16.29
N GLU A 572 28.78 45.31 17.33
CA GLU A 572 28.48 44.87 18.70
C GLU A 572 27.27 45.56 19.33
N ASP A 573 27.11 46.86 19.10
CA ASP A 573 26.17 47.71 19.84
C ASP A 573 25.42 48.75 18.98
N GLY A 574 25.72 48.80 17.68
CA GLY A 574 25.01 49.62 16.71
C GLY A 574 25.37 51.09 16.75
N LEU A 575 26.46 51.46 17.45
CA LEU A 575 26.90 52.85 17.52
C LEU A 575 27.65 53.25 16.25
N CYS A 576 27.46 54.49 15.80
CA CYS A 576 28.21 55.02 14.66
C CYS A 576 29.67 55.29 15.06
N GLU A 577 30.63 54.81 14.27
CA GLU A 577 32.04 55.16 14.48
C GLU A 577 32.32 56.62 14.08
N ASP A 578 33.02 57.36 14.94
CA ASP A 578 33.46 58.76 14.70
C ASP A 578 32.31 59.79 14.58
N LYS A 579 31.96 60.29 13.38
CA LYS A 579 30.95 61.36 13.18
C LYS A 579 29.68 60.85 12.47
N CYS A 580 28.57 61.59 12.60
CA CYS A 580 27.40 61.38 11.76
C CYS A 580 27.68 61.79 10.30
N LEU A 581 27.00 61.17 9.35
CA LEU A 581 27.10 61.42 7.91
C LEU A 581 26.87 62.89 7.56
N ASP A 582 25.88 63.50 8.23
CA ASP A 582 25.59 64.93 8.16
C ASP A 582 25.53 65.48 9.60
N PRO A 583 26.67 65.97 10.14
CA PRO A 583 26.75 66.49 11.51
C PRO A 583 26.01 67.81 11.68
N VAL A 584 25.50 68.41 10.60
CA VAL A 584 24.61 69.58 10.65
C VAL A 584 23.18 69.16 10.96
N LYS A 585 22.80 67.93 10.58
CA LYS A 585 21.42 67.43 10.73
C LYS A 585 21.23 66.42 11.84
N TRP A 586 22.27 65.67 12.22
CA TRP A 586 22.12 64.51 13.11
C TRP A 586 23.16 64.45 14.21
N TRP A 587 22.74 64.00 15.40
CA TRP A 587 23.57 63.73 16.56
C TRP A 587 23.06 62.52 17.34
N GLY A 588 23.71 62.23 18.47
CA GLY A 588 23.51 61.03 19.26
C GLY A 588 24.56 59.97 18.92
N SER A 589 24.78 59.03 19.85
CA SER A 589 25.73 57.93 19.68
C SER A 589 25.39 57.01 18.49
N ARG A 590 24.13 57.03 18.05
CA ARG A 590 23.61 56.35 16.85
C ARG A 590 23.24 57.28 15.68
N CYS A 591 23.49 58.59 15.78
CA CYS A 591 23.16 59.55 14.72
C CYS A 591 21.70 59.49 14.23
N ASP A 592 20.78 59.29 15.17
CA ASP A 592 19.33 59.13 14.98
C ASP A 592 18.53 60.32 15.55
N LEU A 593 19.18 61.25 16.24
CA LEU A 593 18.55 62.44 16.79
C LEU A 593 18.78 63.65 15.88
N PRO A 594 17.75 64.43 15.53
CA PRO A 594 17.93 65.61 14.71
C PRO A 594 18.62 66.75 15.49
N CYS A 595 19.59 67.43 14.88
CA CYS A 595 20.15 68.70 15.34
C CYS A 595 19.12 69.82 15.08
N LEU A 596 18.19 70.02 16.00
CA LEU A 596 17.19 71.09 15.90
C LEU A 596 17.80 72.41 16.38
N PHE A 597 17.58 73.50 15.64
CA PHE A 597 17.92 74.88 16.02
C PHE A 597 19.41 75.25 16.07
N CYS A 598 20.29 74.46 15.44
CA CYS A 598 21.71 74.83 15.27
C CYS A 598 21.98 75.43 13.88
N ASP A 599 22.90 76.39 13.82
CA ASP A 599 23.36 77.03 12.58
C ASP A 599 24.16 76.06 11.69
N PHE A 600 24.66 76.54 10.54
CA PHE A 600 25.37 75.75 9.52
C PHE A 600 26.55 74.90 10.04
N PHE A 601 27.06 75.18 11.25
CA PHE A 601 28.15 74.43 11.87
C PHE A 601 27.72 73.13 12.56
N GLY A 602 26.41 72.89 12.70
CA GLY A 602 25.86 71.65 13.25
C GLY A 602 25.93 71.53 14.78
N CYS A 603 25.75 70.32 15.27
CA CYS A 603 25.70 70.04 16.70
C CYS A 603 26.68 68.93 17.11
N ASN A 604 27.13 68.98 18.37
CA ASN A 604 28.07 68.01 18.91
C ASN A 604 27.41 66.62 18.96
N LYS A 605 28.12 65.60 18.47
CA LYS A 605 27.60 64.23 18.35
C LYS A 605 27.11 63.66 19.69
N ASP A 606 27.83 63.89 20.77
CA ASP A 606 27.53 63.24 22.05
C ASP A 606 26.57 64.05 22.90
N THR A 607 26.61 65.38 22.81
CA THR A 607 25.85 66.27 23.69
C THR A 607 24.68 66.98 23.01
N GLY A 608 24.63 67.01 21.68
CA GLY A 608 23.61 67.72 20.91
C GLY A 608 23.72 69.24 20.96
N ALA A 609 24.73 69.77 21.65
CA ALA A 609 24.96 71.21 21.76
C ALA A 609 25.45 71.80 20.43
N CYS A 610 24.91 72.94 20.03
CA CYS A 610 25.34 73.62 18.80
C CYS A 610 26.82 73.99 18.86
N ILE A 611 27.56 73.64 17.81
CA ILE A 611 28.98 73.96 17.68
C ILE A 611 29.09 75.47 17.43
N ASN A 612 29.87 76.18 18.25
CA ASN A 612 30.10 77.63 18.21
C ASN A 612 28.94 78.57 18.65
N ASN A 613 27.95 78.05 19.40
CA ASN A 613 27.11 78.86 20.30
C ASN A 613 26.44 80.10 19.65
N ALA A 614 25.59 79.89 18.65
CA ALA A 614 24.65 80.91 18.20
C ALA A 614 23.22 80.46 18.52
N ARG A 615 22.67 80.98 19.63
CA ARG A 615 21.23 81.00 19.82
C ARG A 615 20.65 81.94 18.77
N LEU A 616 19.87 81.43 17.82
CA LEU A 616 18.89 82.24 17.11
C LEU A 616 17.78 82.60 18.11
N SER A 617 18.00 83.67 18.84
CA SER A 617 16.97 84.37 19.59
C SER A 617 15.97 84.99 18.60
N PHE A 618 14.77 84.43 18.50
CA PHE A 618 13.59 85.13 18.00
C PHE A 618 12.46 85.05 19.03
N ILE A 619 12.41 86.11 19.84
CA ILE A 619 11.25 86.96 20.23
C ILE A 619 9.90 86.26 20.52
N SER A 620 9.46 86.45 21.79
CA SER A 620 8.10 86.46 22.40
C SER A 620 7.04 85.46 21.94
#